data_AF-A0A9K3KKH7-F1
#
_entry.id   AF-A0A9K3KKH7-F1
#
_cell.length_a   1.000
_cell.length_b   1.000
_cell.length_c   1.000
_cell.angle_alpha   90.00
_cell.angle_beta   90.00
_cell.angle_gamma   90.00
#
_symmetry.space_group_name_H-M   'P 1'
#
loop_
_entity.id
_entity.type
_entity.pdbx_description
1 polymer ?
#
loop_
_entity_poly.entity_id
_entity_poly.type
_entity_poly.pdbx_seq_one_letter_code
_entity_poly.pdbx_strand_id
1 'polypeptide(L)'
;MMKLSHKTTFGLQMGTVVRMKVDPRDKKNATAVLGIVSNFSESGATVIQVATEYGMISKGKSGKTHYVSADRYSIQQIQELALDGGLLIVRHRILRRRYDETKCNYVTITQAHDFKEAGYETDYEPVTMKQAHALRDAWRRLICFGD
;
A
#
# COMPACT_ATOMS: atom_id res chain seq x y z
N MET A 1 26.48 14.69 -27.43
CA MET A 1 26.35 14.17 -26.05
C MET A 1 24.91 14.40 -25.58
N MET A 2 24.02 13.42 -25.77
CA MET A 2 22.63 13.53 -25.33
C MET A 2 22.55 13.16 -23.84
N LYS A 3 22.12 14.11 -23.00
CA LYS A 3 21.69 13.83 -21.62
C LYS A 3 20.36 13.08 -21.69
N LEU A 4 20.40 11.76 -21.54
CA LEU A 4 19.21 10.95 -21.26
C LEU A 4 18.74 11.26 -19.83
N SER A 5 17.97 12.33 -19.65
CA SER A 5 17.12 12.52 -18.48
C SER A 5 15.73 11.96 -18.80
N HIS A 6 15.65 10.67 -19.06
CA HIS A 6 14.41 9.91 -18.98
C HIS A 6 14.64 8.91 -17.85
N LYS A 7 14.16 9.23 -16.65
CA LYS A 7 13.80 8.20 -15.68
C LYS A 7 12.61 7.48 -16.31
N THR A 8 12.91 6.58 -17.23
CA THR A 8 11.90 5.91 -18.04
C THR A 8 11.06 5.07 -17.10
N THR A 9 9.78 5.38 -17.05
CA THR A 9 8.74 4.74 -16.27
C THR A 9 8.43 3.32 -16.78
N PHE A 10 9.45 2.50 -17.06
CA PHE A 10 9.23 1.11 -17.45
C PHE A 10 8.64 0.36 -16.24
N GLY A 11 7.46 -0.25 -16.43
CA GLY A 11 6.85 -1.14 -15.45
C GLY A 11 5.90 -0.47 -14.44
N LEU A 12 5.54 0.80 -14.63
CA LEU A 12 4.46 1.39 -13.83
C LEU A 12 3.09 0.98 -14.38
N GLN A 13 2.34 0.26 -13.57
CA GLN A 13 1.01 -0.24 -13.87
C GLN A 13 0.23 -0.36 -12.54
N MET A 14 -1.10 -0.43 -12.62
CA MET A 14 -1.91 -0.75 -11.45
C MET A 14 -1.47 -2.08 -10.84
N GLY A 15 -1.38 -2.17 -9.52
CA GLY A 15 -0.88 -3.35 -8.83
C GLY A 15 0.64 -3.45 -8.73
N THR A 16 1.41 -2.52 -9.30
CA THR A 16 2.86 -2.43 -9.11
C THR A 16 3.18 -2.09 -7.67
N VAL A 17 4.16 -2.78 -7.10
CA VAL A 17 4.68 -2.48 -5.76
C VAL A 17 5.70 -1.35 -5.86
N VAL A 18 5.53 -0.34 -5.03
CA VAL A 18 6.43 0.81 -4.95
C VAL A 18 6.95 0.99 -3.53
N ARG A 19 8.20 1.46 -3.44
CA ARG A 19 8.85 1.86 -2.19
C ARG A 19 8.89 3.38 -2.14
N MET A 20 8.20 3.96 -1.16
CA MET A 20 8.06 5.40 -0.99
C MET A 20 9.08 5.92 0.03
N LYS A 21 9.81 6.97 -0.36
CA LYS A 21 10.80 7.65 0.47
C LYS A 21 10.10 8.51 1.53
N VAL A 22 10.35 8.18 2.80
CA VAL A 22 10.06 9.04 3.95
C VAL A 22 11.20 10.04 4.08
N ASP A 23 10.89 11.30 4.40
CA ASP A 23 11.95 12.30 4.58
C ASP A 23 12.73 11.97 5.88
N PRO A 24 14.06 11.84 5.84
CA PRO A 24 14.84 11.57 7.05
C PRO A 24 14.77 12.72 8.07
N ARG A 25 14.36 13.93 7.68
CA ARG A 25 14.11 15.00 8.65
C ARG A 25 12.87 14.74 9.52
N ASP A 26 11.92 13.97 8.98
CA ASP A 26 10.69 13.63 9.67
C ASP A 26 10.87 12.40 10.58
N LYS A 27 11.88 11.55 10.35
CA LYS A 27 12.14 10.30 11.09
C LYS A 27 13.63 9.96 11.24
N LYS A 28 14.03 9.64 12.48
CA LYS A 28 15.44 9.35 12.87
C LYS A 28 16.00 8.08 12.21
N ASN A 29 15.17 7.05 11.97
CA ASN A 29 15.53 5.80 11.31
C ASN A 29 14.77 5.69 9.98
N ALA A 30 15.20 6.43 8.96
CA ALA A 30 14.44 6.54 7.71
C ALA A 30 14.30 5.19 6.98
N THR A 31 13.19 4.49 7.23
CA THR A 31 12.76 3.34 6.44
C THR A 31 11.78 3.83 5.38
N ALA A 32 11.66 3.07 4.29
CA ALA A 32 10.70 3.40 3.24
C ALA A 32 9.40 2.61 3.45
N VAL A 33 8.28 3.22 3.07
CA VAL A 33 6.96 2.58 3.12
C VAL A 33 6.73 1.81 1.81
N LEU A 34 6.27 0.57 1.91
CA LEU A 34 5.83 -0.19 0.73
C LEU A 34 4.36 0.12 0.47
N GLY A 35 4.00 0.16 -0.81
CA GLY A 35 2.62 0.39 -1.23
C GLY A 35 2.36 -0.18 -2.61
N ILE A 36 1.09 -0.23 -2.99
CA ILE A 36 0.61 -0.71 -4.28
C ILE A 36 0.03 0.47 -5.07
N VAL A 37 0.41 0.58 -6.33
CA VAL A 37 -0.17 1.57 -7.25
C VAL A 37 -1.64 1.23 -7.50
N SER A 38 -2.52 2.14 -7.07
CA SER A 38 -3.97 2.05 -7.29
C SER A 38 -4.38 2.79 -8.56
N ASN A 39 -3.76 3.93 -8.83
CA ASN A 39 -4.00 4.75 -10.01
C ASN A 39 -2.75 5.58 -10.33
N PHE A 40 -2.64 6.14 -11.54
CA PHE A 40 -1.55 7.04 -11.91
C PHE A 40 -1.98 8.02 -13.00
N SER A 41 -1.31 9.17 -13.05
CA SER A 41 -1.51 10.21 -14.07
C SER A 41 -0.19 10.48 -14.79
N GLU A 42 -0.27 10.61 -16.12
CA GLU A 42 0.88 10.80 -17.02
C GLU A 42 1.20 12.27 -17.32
N SER A 43 0.44 13.23 -16.77
CA SER A 43 0.62 14.65 -17.10
C SER A 43 1.90 15.23 -16.50
N GLY A 44 2.92 15.48 -17.34
CA GLY A 44 4.10 16.35 -17.10
C GLY A 44 5.15 15.83 -16.10
N ALA A 45 4.71 15.09 -15.09
CA ALA A 45 5.51 14.29 -14.18
C ALA A 45 4.66 13.07 -13.80
N THR A 46 5.22 11.86 -13.90
CA THR A 46 4.49 10.66 -13.48
C THR A 46 4.16 10.78 -11.99
N VAL A 47 2.87 10.78 -11.68
CA VAL A 47 2.37 10.82 -10.30
C VAL A 47 1.44 9.64 -10.06
N ILE A 48 1.50 9.04 -8.86
CA ILE A 48 0.76 7.81 -8.52
C ILE A 48 -0.13 7.97 -7.30
N GLN A 49 -1.28 7.31 -7.28
CA GLN A 49 -2.03 7.05 -6.06
C GLN A 49 -1.58 5.71 -5.50
N VAL A 50 -1.15 5.71 -4.24
CA VAL A 50 -0.59 4.53 -3.59
C VAL A 50 -1.49 4.08 -2.45
N ALA A 51 -1.85 2.81 -2.45
CA ALA A 51 -2.54 2.16 -1.35
C ALA A 51 -1.52 1.36 -0.52
N THR A 52 -1.65 1.43 0.80
CA THR A 52 -0.98 0.55 1.76
C THR A 52 -2.03 -0.31 2.45
N GLU A 53 -1.61 -1.24 3.31
CA GLU A 53 -2.54 -2.00 4.15
C GLU A 53 -3.39 -1.13 5.10
N TYR A 54 -2.93 0.10 5.38
CA TYR A 54 -3.60 1.05 6.29
C TYR A 54 -4.52 2.05 5.58
N GLY A 55 -4.48 2.12 4.25
CA GLY A 55 -5.29 3.05 3.47
C GLY A 55 -4.53 3.69 2.31
N MET A 56 -5.05 4.81 1.80
CA MET A 56 -4.43 5.54 0.70
C MET A 56 -3.45 6.60 1.20
N ILE A 57 -2.31 6.69 0.54
CA ILE A 57 -1.33 7.73 0.80
C ILE A 57 -1.85 9.09 0.29
N SER A 58 -1.97 10.05 1.20
CA SER A 58 -2.21 11.46 0.90
C SER A 58 -0.92 12.28 1.09
N LYS A 59 -0.54 13.04 0.06
CA LYS A 59 0.55 14.03 0.13
C LYS A 59 0.03 15.35 0.74
N GLY A 60 -0.39 15.34 2.01
CA GLY A 60 -0.75 16.55 2.75
C GLY A 60 -1.93 16.40 3.70
N LYS A 61 -2.20 17.47 4.47
CA LYS A 61 -3.24 17.52 5.52
C LYS A 61 -4.67 17.71 4.99
N SER A 62 -4.86 18.01 3.71
CA SER A 62 -6.14 18.55 3.21
C SER A 62 -7.22 17.50 2.88
N GLY A 63 -7.02 16.21 3.16
CA GLY A 63 -8.03 15.17 2.94
C GLY A 63 -8.51 15.01 1.48
N LYS A 64 -7.83 15.65 0.53
CA LYS A 64 -8.11 15.55 -0.91
C LYS A 64 -7.28 14.43 -1.54
N THR A 65 -7.77 13.90 -2.67
CA THR A 65 -7.03 12.95 -3.50
C THR A 65 -5.73 13.58 -4.01
N HIS A 66 -4.60 13.16 -3.44
CA HIS A 66 -3.27 13.65 -3.84
C HIS A 66 -2.43 12.52 -4.39
N TYR A 67 -1.65 12.83 -5.42
CA TYR A 67 -0.74 11.88 -6.04
C TYR A 67 0.69 12.03 -5.48
N VAL A 68 1.39 10.91 -5.36
CA VAL A 68 2.80 10.82 -4.98
C VAL A 68 3.66 11.05 -6.22
N SER A 69 4.57 12.02 -6.13
CA SER A 69 5.47 12.40 -7.22
C SER A 69 6.62 11.38 -7.43
N ALA A 70 7.09 11.22 -8.67
CA ALA A 70 8.15 10.27 -9.06
C ALA A 70 9.50 10.41 -8.32
N ASP A 71 9.79 11.56 -7.72
CA ASP A 71 10.96 11.78 -6.87
C ASP A 71 10.82 11.14 -5.47
N ARG A 72 9.58 10.79 -5.07
CA ARG A 72 9.24 10.23 -3.76
C ARG A 72 9.03 8.73 -3.76
N TYR A 73 9.15 8.04 -4.89
CA TYR A 73 9.02 6.58 -4.95
C TYR A 73 10.01 5.91 -5.90
N SER A 74 10.22 4.61 -5.70
CA SER A 74 10.88 3.72 -6.65
C SER A 74 10.03 2.46 -6.84
N ILE A 75 10.02 1.93 -8.07
CA ILE A 75 9.36 0.65 -8.37
C ILE A 75 10.20 -0.47 -7.74
N GLN A 76 9.53 -1.46 -7.14
CA GLN A 76 10.18 -2.62 -6.56
C GLN A 76 9.77 -3.88 -7.30
N GLN A 77 10.76 -4.70 -7.65
CA GLN A 77 10.51 -6.06 -8.13
C GLN A 77 10.41 -6.98 -6.92
N ILE A 78 9.19 -7.18 -6.41
CA ILE A 78 8.92 -8.04 -5.26
C ILE A 78 8.04 -9.21 -5.72
N GLN A 79 8.42 -10.43 -5.32
CA GLN A 79 7.61 -11.62 -5.55
C GLN A 79 6.37 -11.59 -4.65
N GLU A 80 5.27 -12.16 -5.11
CA GLU A 80 4.00 -12.15 -4.39
C GLU A 80 4.08 -12.80 -3.00
N LEU A 81 4.86 -13.87 -2.87
CA LEU A 81 5.12 -14.57 -1.61
C LEU A 81 5.90 -13.73 -0.58
N ALA A 82 6.56 -12.66 -1.01
CA ALA A 82 7.35 -11.78 -0.16
C ALA A 82 6.58 -10.52 0.28
N LEU A 83 5.35 -10.33 -0.20
CA LEU A 83 4.47 -9.28 0.31
C LEU A 83 3.83 -9.74 1.62
N ASP A 84 3.73 -8.83 2.58
CA ASP A 84 2.92 -9.07 3.77
C ASP A 84 1.45 -9.35 3.39
N GLY A 85 0.72 -10.04 4.26
CA GLY A 85 -0.64 -10.47 3.98
C GLY A 85 -1.61 -9.30 3.72
N GLY A 86 -1.44 -8.17 4.42
CA GLY A 86 -2.28 -6.99 4.26
C GLY A 86 -2.10 -6.34 2.89
N LEU A 87 -0.86 -6.13 2.47
CA LEU A 87 -0.48 -5.53 1.20
C LEU A 87 -0.80 -6.45 0.02
N LEU A 88 -0.70 -7.77 0.21
CA LEU A 88 -1.14 -8.77 -0.77
C LEU A 88 -2.66 -8.69 -1.02
N ILE A 89 -3.47 -8.57 0.04
CA ILE A 89 -4.93 -8.38 -0.08
C ILE A 89 -5.25 -7.10 -0.85
N VAL A 90 -4.57 -5.99 -0.53
CA VAL A 90 -4.73 -4.71 -1.24
C VAL A 90 -4.42 -4.88 -2.73
N ARG A 91 -3.28 -5.51 -3.04
CA ARG A 91 -2.85 -5.76 -4.43
C ARG A 91 -3.89 -6.55 -5.21
N HIS A 92 -4.40 -7.64 -4.63
CA HIS A 92 -5.45 -8.44 -5.28
C HIS A 92 -6.75 -7.65 -5.48
N ARG A 93 -7.16 -6.82 -4.52
CA ARG A 93 -8.36 -5.99 -4.66
C ARG A 93 -8.21 -4.98 -5.80
N ILE A 94 -7.05 -4.34 -5.92
CA ILE A 94 -6.75 -3.40 -7.01
C ILE A 94 -6.77 -4.12 -8.36
N LEU A 95 -6.03 -5.22 -8.50
CA LEU A 95 -5.96 -5.99 -9.75
C LEU A 95 -7.33 -6.53 -10.18
N ARG A 96 -8.22 -6.85 -9.22
CA ARG A 96 -9.59 -7.31 -9.49
C ARG A 96 -10.62 -6.19 -9.61
N ARG A 97 -10.20 -4.91 -9.62
CA ARG A 97 -11.09 -3.72 -9.66
C ARG A 97 -12.15 -3.70 -8.55
N ARG A 98 -11.82 -4.24 -7.38
CA ARG A 98 -12.68 -4.27 -6.18
C ARG A 98 -12.21 -3.29 -5.10
N TYR A 99 -11.17 -2.51 -5.39
CA TYR A 99 -10.64 -1.52 -4.48
C TYR A 99 -11.36 -0.19 -4.73
N ASP A 100 -12.19 0.23 -3.78
CA ASP A 100 -12.94 1.50 -3.84
C ASP A 100 -12.14 2.60 -3.14
N GLU A 101 -11.41 3.39 -3.92
CA GLU A 101 -10.55 4.47 -3.43
C GLU A 101 -11.31 5.54 -2.65
N THR A 102 -12.59 5.77 -2.98
CA THR A 102 -13.40 6.84 -2.36
C THR A 102 -13.79 6.52 -0.91
N LYS A 103 -13.74 5.24 -0.53
CA LYS A 103 -14.08 4.75 0.82
C LYS A 103 -12.84 4.45 1.66
N CYS A 104 -11.65 4.66 1.11
CA CYS A 104 -10.42 4.37 1.82
C CYS A 104 -10.08 5.48 2.82
N ASN A 105 -9.54 5.09 3.97
CA ASN A 105 -8.90 6.05 4.88
C ASN A 105 -7.68 6.67 4.21
N TYR A 106 -7.47 7.97 4.41
CA TYR A 106 -6.29 8.66 3.93
C TYR A 106 -5.26 8.78 5.05
N VAL A 107 -4.04 8.38 4.77
CA VAL A 107 -2.91 8.46 5.68
C VAL A 107 -1.77 9.22 5.01
N THR A 108 -1.04 10.01 5.77
CA THR A 108 0.20 10.59 5.28
C THR A 108 1.29 9.52 5.19
N ILE A 109 2.32 9.75 4.36
CA ILE A 109 3.48 8.85 4.27
C ILE A 109 4.12 8.64 5.65
N THR A 110 4.17 9.70 6.48
CA THR A 110 4.71 9.65 7.84
C THR A 110 3.84 8.79 8.76
N GLN A 111 2.52 8.94 8.72
CA GLN A 111 1.61 8.08 9.51
C GLN A 111 1.71 6.61 9.10
N ALA A 112 1.78 6.32 7.80
CA ALA A 112 1.95 4.95 7.32
C ALA A 112 3.27 4.33 7.77
N HIS A 113 4.34 5.11 7.87
CA HIS A 113 5.61 4.67 8.44
C HIS A 113 5.48 4.34 9.92
N ASP A 114 4.79 5.20 10.69
CA ASP A 114 4.61 5.01 12.12
C ASP A 114 3.79 3.76 12.44
N PHE A 115 2.78 3.44 11.63
CA PHE A 115 2.03 2.19 11.77
C PHE A 115 2.91 0.95 11.52
N LYS A 116 3.84 1.04 10.57
CA LYS A 116 4.79 -0.03 10.28
C LYS A 116 5.86 -0.18 11.36
N GLU A 117 6.34 0.92 11.94
CA GLU A 117 7.26 0.87 13.09
C GLU A 117 6.55 0.36 14.35
N ALA A 118 5.24 0.60 14.49
CA ALA A 118 4.44 0.14 15.63
C ALA A 118 4.04 -1.35 15.60
N GLY A 119 4.40 -2.13 14.56
CA GLY A 119 4.21 -3.60 14.53
C GLY A 119 4.97 -4.24 13.36
N TYR A 120 5.87 -5.21 13.54
CA TYR A 120 5.82 -6.37 14.43
C TYR A 120 7.15 -6.64 15.18
N GLU A 121 7.14 -6.60 16.50
CA GLU A 121 7.58 -7.76 17.27
C GLU A 121 6.44 -8.78 17.16
N THR A 122 6.64 -9.89 16.45
CA THR A 122 5.64 -10.97 16.40
C THR A 122 5.65 -11.72 17.73
N ASP A 123 4.87 -11.24 18.70
CA ASP A 123 4.22 -12.10 19.69
C ASP A 123 2.86 -12.60 19.16
N TYR A 124 2.76 -12.81 17.85
CA TYR A 124 1.67 -13.61 17.28
C TYR A 124 2.07 -15.07 17.43
N GLU A 125 1.57 -15.74 18.47
CA GLU A 125 1.45 -17.19 18.39
C GLU A 125 0.68 -17.52 17.11
N PRO A 126 1.20 -18.41 16.25
CA PRO A 126 0.54 -18.78 15.01
C PRO A 126 -0.84 -19.32 15.37
N VAL A 127 -1.88 -18.61 14.92
CA VAL A 127 -3.26 -19.08 14.99
C VAL A 127 -3.29 -20.44 14.31
N THR A 128 -3.43 -21.49 15.11
CA THR A 128 -3.42 -22.86 14.59
C THR A 128 -4.54 -22.99 13.55
N MET A 129 -4.34 -23.82 12.51
CA MET A 129 -5.35 -24.06 11.46
C MET A 129 -6.77 -24.31 12.01
N LYS A 130 -6.86 -24.88 13.22
CA LYS A 130 -8.11 -25.10 13.94
C LYS A 130 -8.86 -23.81 14.31
N GLN A 131 -8.16 -22.76 14.73
CA GLN A 131 -8.72 -21.46 15.08
C GLN A 131 -9.12 -20.64 13.83
N ALA A 132 -8.34 -20.75 12.75
CA ALA A 132 -8.69 -20.14 11.46
C ALA A 132 -9.97 -20.75 10.87
N HIS A 133 -10.15 -22.06 10.99
CA HIS A 133 -11.39 -22.74 10.62
C HIS A 133 -12.58 -22.30 11.49
N ALA A 134 -12.38 -22.17 12.81
CA ALA A 134 -13.43 -21.72 13.72
C ALA A 134 -13.90 -20.29 13.40
N LEU A 135 -12.98 -19.38 13.07
CA LEU A 135 -13.30 -18.01 12.63
C LEU A 135 -14.06 -18.00 11.30
N ARG A 136 -13.66 -18.86 10.34
CA ARG A 136 -14.37 -19.00 9.06
C ARG A 136 -15.79 -19.51 9.24
N ASP A 137 -15.99 -20.48 10.12
CA ASP A 137 -17.31 -21.07 10.37
C ASP A 137 -18.21 -20.13 11.18
N ALA A 138 -17.64 -19.35 12.12
CA ALA A 138 -18.36 -18.28 12.82
C ALA A 138 -18.82 -17.18 11.85
N TRP A 139 -17.97 -16.80 10.90
CA TRP A 139 -18.29 -15.80 9.88
C TRP A 139 -19.38 -16.28 8.90
N ARG A 140 -19.35 -17.56 8.52
CA ARG A 140 -20.42 -18.18 7.70
C ARG A 140 -21.77 -18.20 8.42
N ARG A 141 -21.79 -18.48 9.73
CA ARG A 141 -23.03 -18.45 10.52
C ARG A 141 -23.62 -17.04 10.57
N LEU A 142 -22.79 -16.01 10.74
CA LEU A 142 -23.26 -14.62 10.76
C LEU A 142 -23.87 -14.15 9.43
N ILE A 143 -23.44 -14.71 8.30
CA ILE A 143 -23.98 -14.35 6.98
C ILE A 143 -25.28 -15.11 6.65
N CYS A 144 -25.47 -16.30 7.22
CA CYS A 144 -26.67 -17.11 6.96
C CYS A 144 -27.88 -16.79 7.86
N PHE A 145 -27.75 -15.88 8.83
CA PHE A 145 -28.86 -15.43 9.70
C PHE A 145 -29.20 -13.94 9.51
N GLY A 146 -28.73 -13.33 8.43
CA GLY A 146 -29.07 -11.96 8.06
C GLY A 146 -30.17 -11.92 7.01
N ASP A 147 -31.35 -12.44 7.34
CA ASP A 147 -32.65 -12.16 6.72
C ASP A 147 -33.72 -12.14 7.83
#